data_AF-A0A1V5QFK3-F1
#
_entry.id   AF-A0A1V5QFK3-F1
#
_cell.length_a   1.000
_cell.length_b   1.000
_cell.length_c   1.000
_cell.angle_alpha   90.00
_cell.angle_beta   90.00
_cell.angle_gamma   90.00
#
_symmetry.space_group_name_H-M   'P 1'
#
loop_
_entity.id
_entity.type
_entity.pdbx_description
1 polymer ?
#
loop_
_entity_poly.entity_id
_entity_poly.type
_entity_poly.pdbx_seq_one_letter_code
_entity_poly.pdbx_strand_id
1 'polypeptide(L)'
;MGTSVWVVDDDDAVRGVLEAMLKELGYTVTCYDKAEDALNAYRVQAPDVVVTDVRMPGMSGLELTRTMLEINDRCIVMILTGFPSIPDAVEAIRAGATDFLSKPVRMEELRVRMERALETRVLHGRLSKARILAWSLILSLPVWFILGIVLARMLQP
;
A
#
# COMPACT_ATOMS: atom_id res chain seq x y z
N MET A 1 -0.09 12.18 12.51
CA MET A 1 -0.61 12.15 11.12
C MET A 1 -1.53 10.96 11.04
N GLY A 2 -2.79 11.17 10.64
CA GLY A 2 -3.75 10.07 10.50
C GLY A 2 -3.41 9.21 9.28
N THR A 3 -3.85 7.95 9.28
CA THR A 3 -3.69 7.04 8.13
C THR A 3 -4.53 7.55 6.96
N SER A 4 -3.91 7.68 5.78
CA SER A 4 -4.57 8.11 4.55
C SER A 4 -5.17 6.91 3.83
N VAL A 5 -6.48 6.97 3.54
CA VAL A 5 -7.23 5.89 2.89
C VAL A 5 -7.90 6.45 1.65
N TRP A 6 -7.74 5.77 0.51
CA TRP A 6 -8.46 6.10 -0.72
C TRP A 6 -9.58 5.11 -0.95
N VAL A 7 -10.75 5.62 -1.36
CA VAL A 7 -11.90 4.81 -1.78
C VAL A 7 -12.13 5.04 -3.27
N VAL A 8 -12.15 3.97 -4.05
CA VAL A 8 -12.34 4.00 -5.51
C VAL A 8 -13.53 3.14 -5.86
N ASP A 9 -14.62 3.78 -6.28
CA ASP A 9 -15.90 3.11 -6.53
C ASP A 9 -16.72 4.01 -7.44
N ASP A 10 -17.31 3.49 -8.52
CA ASP A 10 -18.14 4.29 -9.43
C ASP A 10 -19.52 4.59 -8.86
N ASP A 11 -19.99 3.79 -7.87
CA ASP A 11 -21.26 4.01 -7.18
C ASP A 11 -21.11 5.06 -6.06
N ASP A 12 -21.74 6.22 -6.26
CA ASP A 12 -21.72 7.35 -5.32
C ASP A 12 -22.29 6.99 -3.93
N ALA A 13 -23.33 6.17 -3.88
CA ALA A 13 -23.94 5.77 -2.62
C ALA A 13 -23.00 4.86 -1.83
N VAL A 14 -22.39 3.88 -2.50
CA VAL A 14 -21.41 2.98 -1.86
C VAL A 14 -20.19 3.76 -1.39
N ARG A 15 -19.66 4.65 -2.23
CA ARG A 15 -18.51 5.50 -1.90
C ARG A 15 -18.79 6.39 -0.69
N GLY A 16 -19.98 7.00 -0.61
CA GLY A 16 -20.39 7.82 0.53
C GLY A 16 -20.53 7.03 1.84
N VAL A 17 -21.08 5.81 1.77
CA VAL A 17 -21.15 4.91 2.94
C VAL A 17 -19.74 4.53 3.42
N LEU A 18 -18.86 4.09 2.52
CA LEU A 18 -17.49 3.72 2.86
C LEU A 18 -16.69 4.91 3.42
N GLU A 19 -16.87 6.09 2.83
CA GLU A 19 -16.23 7.31 3.30
C GLU A 19 -16.65 7.65 4.73
N ALA A 20 -17.95 7.66 5.01
CA ALA A 20 -18.48 7.92 6.34
C ALA A 20 -17.95 6.89 7.35
N MET A 21 -17.96 5.61 6.97
CA MET A 21 -17.48 4.54 7.82
C MET A 21 -16.00 4.69 8.18
N LEU A 22 -15.14 4.92 7.18
CA LEU A 22 -13.71 5.07 7.36
C LEU A 22 -13.35 6.35 8.14
N LYS A 23 -14.09 7.44 7.94
CA LYS A 23 -13.93 8.68 8.72
C LYS A 23 -14.30 8.47 10.19
N GLU A 24 -15.37 7.73 10.48
CA GLU A 24 -15.76 7.37 11.85
C GLU A 24 -14.68 6.53 12.56
N LEU A 25 -13.96 5.69 11.81
CA LEU A 25 -12.78 4.97 12.30
C LEU A 25 -11.53 5.84 12.48
N GLY A 26 -11.59 7.14 12.19
CA GLY A 26 -10.51 8.10 12.39
C GLY A 26 -9.51 8.23 11.23
N TYR A 27 -9.86 7.71 10.05
CA TYR A 27 -9.00 7.81 8.86
C TYR A 27 -9.22 9.10 8.08
N THR A 28 -8.17 9.54 7.36
CA THR A 28 -8.29 10.62 6.39
C THR A 28 -8.66 10.01 5.04
N VAL A 29 -9.86 10.30 4.55
CA VAL A 29 -10.40 9.62 3.36
C VAL A 29 -10.41 10.54 2.14
N THR A 30 -9.95 10.03 1.01
CA THR A 30 -10.12 10.65 -0.32
C THR A 30 -10.86 9.69 -1.23
N CYS A 31 -11.83 10.21 -1.98
CA CYS A 31 -12.71 9.40 -2.82
C CYS A 31 -12.45 9.68 -4.30
N TYR A 32 -12.53 8.63 -5.11
CA TYR A 32 -12.48 8.70 -6.57
C TYR A 32 -13.63 7.88 -7.16
N ASP A 33 -14.24 8.40 -8.22
CA ASP A 33 -15.29 7.72 -8.98
C ASP A 33 -14.73 6.89 -10.15
N LYS A 34 -13.44 7.08 -10.47
CA LYS A 34 -12.73 6.42 -11.57
C LYS A 34 -11.37 5.94 -11.14
N ALA A 35 -11.02 4.73 -11.58
CA ALA A 35 -9.72 4.12 -11.33
C ALA A 35 -8.57 4.92 -11.94
N GLU A 36 -8.78 5.52 -13.10
CA GLU A 36 -7.77 6.29 -13.82
C GLU A 36 -7.37 7.56 -13.05
N ASP A 37 -8.35 8.24 -12.45
CA ASP A 37 -8.11 9.45 -11.66
C ASP A 37 -7.37 9.10 -10.36
N ALA A 38 -7.75 8.00 -9.71
CA ALA A 38 -7.03 7.46 -8.57
C ALA A 38 -5.59 7.09 -8.92
N LEU A 39 -5.36 6.41 -10.05
CA LEU A 39 -4.03 6.02 -10.50
C LEU A 39 -3.14 7.23 -10.83
N ASN A 40 -3.71 8.26 -11.48
CA ASN A 40 -2.98 9.48 -11.78
C ASN A 40 -2.55 10.21 -10.50
N ALA A 41 -3.43 10.31 -9.51
CA ALA A 41 -3.09 10.87 -8.21
C ALA A 41 -2.04 10.01 -7.48
N TYR A 42 -2.16 8.67 -7.56
CA TYR A 42 -1.26 7.72 -6.90
C TYR A 42 0.20 7.90 -7.33
N ARG A 43 0.42 8.21 -8.61
CA ARG A 43 1.76 8.49 -9.16
C ARG A 43 2.43 9.72 -8.55
N VAL A 44 1.64 10.66 -8.04
CA VAL A 44 2.14 11.87 -7.36
C VAL A 44 2.33 11.59 -5.87
N GLN A 45 1.32 10.99 -5.23
CA GLN A 45 1.35 10.66 -3.81
C GLN A 45 0.52 9.41 -3.53
N ALA A 46 1.14 8.37 -2.99
CA ALA A 46 0.46 7.15 -2.59
C ALA A 46 -0.19 7.28 -1.19
N PRO A 47 -1.43 6.79 -0.99
CA PRO A 47 -2.02 6.65 0.33
C PRO A 47 -1.40 5.48 1.12
N ASP A 48 -1.86 5.29 2.35
CA ASP A 48 -1.48 4.12 3.13
C ASP A 48 -2.29 2.89 2.74
N VAL A 49 -3.58 3.11 2.42
CA VAL A 49 -4.53 2.08 2.03
C VAL A 49 -5.37 2.56 0.84
N VAL A 50 -5.63 1.65 -0.10
CA VAL A 50 -6.61 1.81 -1.16
C VAL A 50 -7.71 0.76 -0.97
N VAL A 51 -8.96 1.19 -1.03
CA VAL A 51 -10.17 0.37 -1.02
C VAL A 51 -10.82 0.56 -2.38
N THR A 52 -10.91 -0.49 -3.20
CA THR A 52 -11.41 -0.39 -4.58
C THR A 52 -12.49 -1.41 -4.89
N ASP A 53 -13.50 -1.05 -5.70
CA ASP A 53 -14.34 -2.06 -6.35
C ASP A 53 -13.57 -2.75 -7.48
N VAL A 54 -13.94 -3.99 -7.80
CA VAL A 54 -13.48 -4.74 -8.98
C VAL A 54 -14.07 -4.17 -10.25
N ARG A 55 -15.40 -3.97 -10.26
CA ARG A 55 -16.14 -3.64 -11.47
C ARG A 55 -16.38 -2.15 -11.52
N MET A 56 -15.67 -1.47 -12.41
CA MET A 56 -15.87 -0.06 -12.70
C MET A 56 -15.83 0.15 -14.22
N PRO A 57 -16.52 1.16 -14.76
CA PRO A 57 -16.37 1.56 -16.14
C PRO A 57 -14.93 1.98 -16.45
N GLY A 58 -14.38 1.50 -17.57
CA GLY A 58 -12.99 1.77 -17.94
C GLY A 58 -12.02 0.79 -17.29
N MET A 59 -11.04 1.30 -16.56
CA MET A 59 -10.07 0.47 -15.82
C MET A 59 -10.74 -0.24 -14.64
N SER A 60 -10.54 -1.56 -14.56
CA SER A 60 -11.04 -2.37 -13.45
C SER A 60 -10.21 -2.17 -12.17
N GLY A 61 -10.79 -2.47 -11.01
CA GLY A 61 -10.05 -2.45 -9.74
C GLY A 61 -8.91 -3.44 -9.66
N LEU A 62 -9.01 -4.56 -10.39
CA LEU A 62 -7.92 -5.55 -10.47
C LEU A 62 -6.73 -4.98 -11.26
N GLU A 63 -6.99 -4.33 -12.40
CA GLU A 63 -5.95 -3.64 -13.17
C GLU A 63 -5.35 -2.48 -12.40
N LEU A 64 -6.18 -1.70 -11.70
CA LEU A 64 -5.75 -0.63 -10.79
C LEU A 64 -4.80 -1.17 -9.72
N THR A 65 -5.21 -2.26 -9.05
CA THR A 65 -4.43 -2.92 -7.99
C THR A 65 -3.07 -3.35 -8.52
N ARG A 66 -3.04 -4.05 -9.66
CA ARG A 66 -1.80 -4.51 -10.29
C ARG A 66 -0.87 -3.34 -10.60
N THR A 67 -1.39 -2.29 -11.21
CA THR A 67 -0.61 -1.13 -11.62
C THR A 67 -0.06 -0.36 -10.41
N MET A 68 -0.87 -0.18 -9.35
CA MET A 68 -0.43 0.49 -8.11
C MET A 68 0.68 -0.29 -7.40
N LEU A 69 0.59 -1.62 -7.38
CA LEU A 69 1.58 -2.48 -6.72
C LEU A 69 2.86 -2.65 -7.54
N GLU A 70 2.79 -2.52 -8.88
CA GLU A 70 3.99 -2.39 -9.73
C GLU A 70 4.76 -1.08 -9.44
N ILE A 71 4.05 0.00 -9.10
CA ILE A 71 4.67 1.29 -8.73
C ILE A 71 5.21 1.24 -7.30
N ASN A 72 4.43 0.70 -6.36
CA ASN A 72 4.79 0.62 -4.95
C ASN A 72 4.14 -0.61 -4.31
N ASP A 73 4.94 -1.66 -4.14
CA ASP A 73 4.57 -2.95 -3.58
C ASP A 73 4.19 -2.91 -2.08
N ARG A 74 4.34 -1.75 -1.43
CA ARG A 74 4.03 -1.57 0.00
C ARG A 74 2.67 -0.94 0.27
N CYS A 75 1.93 -0.53 -0.76
CA CYS A 75 0.59 -0.01 -0.56
C CYS A 75 -0.34 -1.16 -0.18
N ILE A 76 -1.17 -0.96 0.85
CA ILE A 76 -2.23 -1.91 1.16
C ILE A 76 -3.34 -1.66 0.16
N VAL A 77 -3.75 -2.69 -0.56
CA VAL A 77 -4.88 -2.62 -1.49
C VAL A 77 -5.92 -3.65 -1.07
N MET A 78 -7.13 -3.18 -0.76
CA MET A 78 -8.28 -4.00 -0.39
C MET A 78 -9.33 -3.90 -1.48
N ILE A 79 -9.83 -5.05 -1.92
CA ILE A 79 -10.84 -5.12 -2.95
C ILE A 79 -12.20 -5.40 -2.31
N LEU A 80 -13.21 -4.59 -2.60
CA LEU A 80 -14.57 -4.74 -2.11
C LEU A 80 -15.52 -4.88 -3.30
N THR A 81 -16.18 -6.02 -3.47
CA THR A 81 -17.11 -6.21 -4.62
C THR A 81 -18.48 -6.72 -4.21
N GLY A 82 -19.52 -6.20 -4.87
CA GLY A 82 -20.91 -6.69 -4.71
C GLY A 82 -21.19 -7.99 -5.46
N PHE A 83 -20.33 -8.37 -6.42
CA PHE A 83 -20.50 -9.57 -7.24
C PHE A 83 -19.24 -10.42 -7.22
N PRO A 84 -18.89 -11.00 -6.06
CA PRO A 84 -17.69 -11.82 -5.96
C PRO A 84 -17.85 -13.09 -6.80
N SER A 85 -16.84 -13.37 -7.62
CA SER A 85 -16.69 -14.67 -8.28
C SER A 85 -15.38 -15.34 -7.84
N ILE A 86 -15.32 -16.67 -7.94
CA ILE A 86 -14.10 -17.41 -7.65
C ILE A 86 -12.92 -16.93 -8.53
N PRO A 87 -13.11 -16.71 -9.85
CA PRO A 87 -12.06 -16.11 -10.68
C PRO A 87 -11.55 -14.76 -10.15
N ASP A 88 -12.45 -13.85 -9.77
CA ASP A 88 -12.08 -12.51 -9.28
C ASP A 88 -11.25 -12.59 -8.00
N ALA A 89 -11.61 -13.49 -7.07
CA ALA A 89 -10.87 -13.69 -5.83
C ALA A 89 -9.46 -14.25 -6.09
N VAL A 90 -9.34 -15.20 -7.03
CA VAL A 90 -8.03 -15.75 -7.43
C VAL A 90 -7.17 -14.68 -8.09
N GLU A 91 -7.77 -13.86 -8.95
CA GLU A 91 -7.09 -12.77 -9.63
C GLU A 91 -6.66 -11.66 -8.68
N ALA A 92 -7.50 -11.31 -7.71
CA ALA A 92 -7.17 -10.37 -6.63
C ALA A 92 -5.90 -10.80 -5.87
N ILE A 93 -5.84 -12.08 -5.48
CA ILE A 93 -4.67 -12.64 -4.80
C ILE A 93 -3.43 -12.57 -5.72
N ARG A 94 -3.58 -12.91 -7.01
CA ARG A 94 -2.48 -12.86 -7.98
C ARG A 94 -2.01 -11.43 -8.26
N ALA A 95 -2.91 -10.46 -8.21
CA ALA A 95 -2.59 -9.04 -8.36
C ALA A 95 -1.84 -8.48 -7.14
N GLY A 96 -1.79 -9.22 -6.03
CA GLY A 96 -1.12 -8.80 -4.78
C GLY A 96 -2.03 -8.01 -3.85
N ALA A 97 -3.36 -8.06 -4.04
CA ALA A 97 -4.30 -7.47 -3.11
C ALA A 97 -4.07 -8.03 -1.70
N THR A 98 -4.08 -7.14 -0.71
CA THR A 98 -3.92 -7.51 0.70
C THR A 98 -5.16 -8.24 1.21
N ASP A 99 -6.34 -7.86 0.72
CA ASP A 99 -7.59 -8.49 1.11
C ASP A 99 -8.66 -8.39 0.01
N PHE A 100 -9.64 -9.29 0.08
CA PHE A 100 -10.79 -9.35 -0.81
C PHE A 100 -12.07 -9.57 0.01
N LEU A 101 -12.99 -8.63 -0.08
CA LEU A 101 -14.20 -8.52 0.73
C LEU A 101 -15.44 -8.44 -0.16
N SER A 102 -16.54 -9.04 0.30
CA SER A 102 -17.85 -8.91 -0.35
C SER A 102 -18.63 -7.73 0.21
N LYS A 103 -19.24 -6.92 -0.66
CA LYS A 103 -20.25 -5.94 -0.25
C LYS A 103 -21.58 -6.67 0.07
N PRO A 104 -22.36 -6.21 1.06
CA PRO A 104 -22.09 -5.08 1.96
C PRO A 104 -21.07 -5.47 3.05
N VAL A 105 -20.08 -4.60 3.28
CA VAL A 105 -19.10 -4.78 4.36
C VAL A 105 -19.63 -4.16 5.65
N ARG A 106 -19.43 -4.84 6.78
CA ARG A 106 -19.77 -4.29 8.11
C ARG A 106 -18.63 -3.43 8.64
N MET A 107 -18.95 -2.36 9.37
CA MET A 107 -17.96 -1.48 10.01
C MET A 107 -16.91 -2.25 10.81
N GLU A 108 -17.37 -3.14 11.68
CA GLU A 108 -16.50 -3.92 12.55
C GLU A 108 -15.57 -4.86 11.77
N GLU A 109 -16.07 -5.44 10.68
CA GLU A 109 -15.24 -6.27 9.81
C GLU A 109 -14.17 -5.43 9.11
N LEU A 110 -14.57 -4.30 8.50
CA LEU A 110 -13.66 -3.38 7.84
C LEU A 110 -12.57 -2.89 8.82
N ARG A 111 -12.96 -2.51 10.04
CA ARG A 111 -12.04 -2.09 11.10
C ARG A 111 -10.99 -3.15 11.40
N VAL A 112 -11.41 -4.39 11.66
CA VAL A 112 -10.49 -5.49 11.99
C VAL A 112 -9.55 -5.81 10.83
N ARG A 113 -10.03 -5.80 9.57
CA ARG A 113 -9.18 -6.03 8.39
C ARG A 113 -8.16 -4.89 8.21
N MET A 114 -8.60 -3.64 8.35
CA MET A 114 -7.75 -2.45 8.24
C MET A 114 -6.64 -2.44 9.29
N GLU A 115 -6.98 -2.68 10.56
CA GLU A 115 -6.01 -2.75 11.66
C GLU A 115 -4.93 -3.82 11.40
N ARG A 116 -5.35 -5.03 11.00
CA ARG A 116 -4.43 -6.14 10.70
C ARG A 116 -3.50 -5.85 9.52
N ALA A 117 -4.03 -5.26 8.46
CA ALA A 117 -3.25 -4.91 7.29
C ALA A 117 -2.20 -3.83 7.62
N LEU A 118 -2.60 -2.80 8.36
CA LEU A 118 -1.72 -1.71 8.80
C LEU A 118 -0.62 -2.22 9.75
N GLU A 119 -0.96 -3.07 10.71
CA GLU A 119 0.00 -3.68 11.62
C GLU A 119 1.06 -4.49 10.84
N THR A 120 0.60 -5.32 9.90
CA THR A 120 1.47 -6.15 9.05
C THR A 120 2.42 -5.28 8.21
N ARG A 121 1.95 -4.15 7.67
CA ARG A 121 2.78 -3.20 6.93
C ARG A 121 3.84 -2.54 7.80
N VAL A 122 3.49 -2.14 9.03
CA VAL A 122 4.44 -1.54 9.99
C VAL A 122 5.56 -2.54 10.32
N LEU A 123 5.22 -3.82 10.54
CA LEU A 123 6.20 -4.87 10.83
C LEU A 123 7.17 -5.08 9.66
N HIS A 124 6.67 -5.20 8.43
CA HIS A 124 7.52 -5.33 7.23
C HIS A 124 8.38 -4.07 6.97
N GLY A 125 7.85 -2.88 7.27
CA GLY A 125 8.61 -1.64 7.20
C GLY A 125 9.81 -1.60 8.16
N ARG A 126 9.67 -2.14 9.38
CA ARG A 126 10.76 -2.23 10.37
C ARG A 126 11.89 -3.14 9.89
N LEU A 127 11.56 -4.31 9.35
CA LEU A 127 12.55 -5.25 8.81
C LEU A 127 13.33 -4.65 7.64
N SER A 128 12.65 -3.88 6.78
CA SER A 128 13.27 -3.21 5.63
C SER A 128 14.33 -2.18 6.04
N LYS A 129 14.09 -1.42 7.13
CA LYS A 129 15.03 -0.40 7.64
C LYS A 129 16.28 -1.03 8.25
N ALA A 130 16.14 -2.15 8.97
CA ALA A 130 17.27 -2.85 9.57
C ALA A 130 18.29 -3.31 8.52
N ARG A 131 17.81 -3.75 7.34
CA ARG A 131 18.67 -4.19 6.24
C ARG A 131 19.51 -3.04 5.66
N ILE A 132 18.93 -1.86 5.50
CA ILE A 132 19.64 -0.68 4.98
C ILE A 132 20.76 -0.23 5.94
N LEU A 133 20.48 -0.25 7.25
CA LEU A 133 21.49 0.07 8.26
C LEU A 133 22.65 -0.93 8.24
N ALA A 134 22.37 -2.22 8.11
CA ALA A 134 23.40 -3.25 8.00
C ALA A 134 24.31 -3.02 6.77
N TRP A 135 23.73 -2.69 5.62
CA TRP A 135 24.50 -2.37 4.41
C TRP A 135 25.35 -1.10 4.55
N SER A 136 24.87 -0.08 5.27
CA SER A 136 25.65 1.13 5.55
C SER A 136 26.89 0.87 6.41
N LEU A 137 26.77 -0.03 7.40
CA LEU A 137 27.90 -0.47 8.24
C LEU A 137 28.91 -1.30 7.43
N ILE A 138 28.43 -2.22 6.60
CA ILE A 138 29.28 -3.09 5.78
C ILE A 138 30.08 -2.29 4.74
N LEU A 139 29.49 -1.26 4.11
CA LEU A 139 30.22 -0.38 3.19
C LEU A 139 31.26 0.52 3.89
N SER A 140 31.09 0.81 5.18
CA SER A 140 32.00 1.71 5.92
C SER A 140 33.32 1.06 6.34
N LEU A 141 33.33 -0.27 6.52
CA LEU A 141 34.51 -1.06 6.93
C LEU A 141 35.69 -0.99 5.93
N PRO A 142 35.50 -1.21 4.62
CA PRO A 142 36.61 -1.12 3.66
C PRO A 142 37.13 0.31 3.48
N VAL A 143 36.30 1.34 3.68
CA VAL A 143 36.72 2.75 3.58
C VAL A 143 37.73 3.11 4.66
N TRP A 144 37.46 2.74 5.91
CA TRP A 144 38.41 2.94 7.02
C TRP A 144 39.68 2.10 6.88
N PHE A 145 39.56 0.89 6.32
CA PHE A 145 40.71 0.03 6.06
C PHE A 145 41.64 0.60 4.99
N ILE A 146 41.08 1.10 3.88
CA ILE A 146 41.85 1.78 2.82
C ILE A 146 42.46 3.07 3.35
N LEU A 147 41.70 3.89 4.08
CA LEU A 147 42.20 5.12 4.68
C LEU A 147 43.36 4.85 5.65
N GLY A 148 43.24 3.82 6.49
CA GLY A 148 44.31 3.40 7.41
C GLY A 148 45.59 2.97 6.69
N ILE A 149 45.47 2.21 5.59
CA ILE A 149 46.63 1.79 4.78
C ILE A 149 47.28 3.00 4.10
N VAL A 150 46.48 3.94 3.57
CA VAL A 150 46.99 5.16 2.92
C VAL A 150 47.70 6.06 3.94
N LEU A 151 47.11 6.24 5.12
CA LEU A 151 47.71 7.03 6.20
C LEU A 151 49.03 6.41 6.68
N ALA A 152 49.06 5.08 6.85
CA ALA A 152 50.26 4.35 7.22
C ALA A 152 51.37 4.47 6.17
N ARG A 153 51.03 4.49 4.87
CA ARG A 153 51.99 4.74 3.78
C ARG A 153 52.51 6.18 3.76
N MET A 154 51.70 7.17 4.11
CA MET A 154 52.13 8.57 4.20
C MET A 154 53.05 8.86 5.39
N LEU A 155 52.99 8.03 6.44
CA LEU A 155 53.82 8.18 7.63
C LEU A 155 55.17 7.45 7.56
N GLN A 156 55.43 6.68 6.50
CA GLN A 156 56.75 6.10 6.26
C GLN A 156 57.62 7.11 5.49
N PRO A 157 58.78 7.53 6.04
CA PRO A 157 59.64 8.55 5.44
C PRO A 157 60.33 8.08 4.16
#